data_AF-A0A349BYB0-F1
#
_entry.id   AF-A0A349BYB0-F1
#
_cell.length_a   1.000
_cell.length_b   1.000
_cell.length_c   1.000
_cell.angle_alpha   90.00
_cell.angle_beta   90.00
_cell.angle_gamma   90.00
#
_symmetry.space_group_name_H-M   'P 1'
#
loop_
_entity.id
_entity.type
_entity.pdbx_description
1 polymer ?
#
loop_
_entity_poly.entity_id
_entity_poly.type
_entity_poly.pdbx_seq_one_letter_code
_entity_poly.pdbx_strand_id
1 'polypeptide(L)'
;DPANVKLLYEPAIDLLMRAVDKNGDPLDSARIAPGDKVDIEVVPVIPGTEQEIPVGDLPEGTAFTIEYEVDGSIVASSDTNKVTDVEVMEGSSLFRGSMTIPGYAPIIRETAAFTAVRYGLIAEIPEDPVIYRRTSFGKTDVNGNSIVFRITRNDQVMTKKDMENDDISLQVTDLSVDNSNVTGFLNSFGNTPADCRIRVEEDGTIYLMPARPTVLALAPFLIDCGDYHVTVAVNQDETLTG
;
A
#
# COMPACT_ATOMS: atom_id res chain seq x y z
N ASP A 1 -15.29 -23.69 -54.55
CA ASP A 1 -14.04 -24.43 -54.35
C ASP A 1 -13.91 -24.76 -52.87
N PRO A 2 -14.02 -26.04 -52.45
CA PRO A 2 -13.82 -26.45 -51.07
C PRO A 2 -12.38 -26.18 -50.55
N ALA A 3 -11.44 -25.78 -51.42
CA ALA A 3 -10.09 -25.39 -51.04
C ALA A 3 -9.98 -24.07 -50.23
N ASN A 4 -11.08 -23.32 -50.06
CA ASN A 4 -11.09 -22.03 -49.35
C ASN A 4 -11.66 -22.09 -47.92
N VAL A 5 -12.01 -23.28 -47.41
CA VAL A 5 -12.52 -23.43 -46.04
C VAL A 5 -11.35 -23.76 -45.11
N LYS A 6 -11.00 -22.81 -44.24
CA LYS A 6 -10.11 -23.05 -43.11
C LYS A 6 -10.97 -23.50 -41.92
N LEU A 7 -10.82 -24.75 -41.52
CA LEU A 7 -11.42 -25.25 -40.28
C LEU A 7 -10.47 -24.89 -39.13
N LEU A 8 -10.98 -24.15 -38.15
CA LEU A 8 -10.28 -23.84 -36.92
C LEU A 8 -10.85 -24.76 -35.83
N TYR A 9 -9.98 -25.51 -35.18
CA TYR A 9 -10.36 -26.38 -34.08
C TYR A 9 -10.04 -25.67 -32.76
N GLU A 10 -11.05 -25.57 -31.91
CA GLU A 10 -10.87 -25.10 -30.53
C GLU A 10 -10.56 -26.30 -29.63
N PRO A 11 -9.52 -26.23 -28.80
CA PRO A 11 -9.20 -27.30 -27.86
C PRO A 11 -10.26 -27.36 -26.76
N ALA A 12 -10.56 -28.56 -26.27
CA ALA A 12 -11.44 -28.77 -25.11
C ALA A 12 -10.70 -28.51 -23.77
N ILE A 13 -9.94 -27.42 -23.72
CA ILE A 13 -9.12 -26.99 -22.58
C ILE A 13 -9.34 -25.48 -22.42
N ASP A 14 -9.36 -24.99 -21.20
CA ASP A 14 -9.32 -23.56 -20.89
C ASP A 14 -8.08 -23.25 -20.03
N LEU A 15 -7.78 -21.98 -19.80
CA LEU A 15 -6.69 -21.52 -18.95
C LEU A 15 -7.25 -20.74 -17.76
N LEU A 16 -6.78 -21.11 -16.57
CA LEU A 16 -6.92 -20.31 -15.36
C LEU A 16 -5.60 -19.57 -15.12
N MET A 17 -5.68 -18.29 -14.78
CA MET A 17 -4.52 -17.52 -14.31
C MET A 17 -4.68 -17.24 -12.83
N ARG A 18 -3.62 -17.47 -12.07
CA ARG A 18 -3.58 -17.15 -10.63
C ARG A 18 -2.23 -16.58 -10.23
N ALA A 19 -2.26 -15.64 -9.31
CA ALA A 19 -1.10 -15.26 -8.52
C ALA A 19 -1.05 -16.18 -7.29
N VAL A 20 0.13 -16.70 -6.97
CA VAL A 20 0.37 -17.57 -5.84
C VAL A 20 1.56 -17.09 -5.04
N ASP A 21 1.63 -17.47 -3.76
CA ASP A 21 2.80 -17.24 -2.94
C ASP A 21 3.92 -18.23 -3.30
N LYS A 22 5.09 -18.09 -2.66
CA LYS A 22 6.23 -19.01 -2.84
C LYS A 22 5.93 -20.48 -2.50
N ASN A 23 4.85 -20.76 -1.77
CA ASN A 23 4.42 -22.10 -1.41
C ASN A 23 3.41 -22.67 -2.43
N GLY A 24 2.93 -21.84 -3.36
CA GLY A 24 1.93 -22.20 -4.37
C GLY A 24 0.49 -21.94 -3.93
N ASP A 25 0.26 -21.26 -2.80
CA ASP A 25 -1.07 -20.94 -2.32
C ASP A 25 -1.64 -19.71 -3.05
N PRO A 26 -2.90 -19.73 -3.52
CA PRO A 26 -3.52 -18.58 -4.19
C PRO A 26 -3.51 -17.33 -3.32
N LEU A 27 -3.03 -16.21 -3.89
CA LEU A 27 -3.05 -14.92 -3.22
C LEU A 27 -4.36 -14.18 -3.48
N ASP A 28 -4.88 -13.55 -2.43
CA ASP A 28 -5.99 -12.62 -2.56
C ASP A 28 -5.47 -11.30 -3.15
N SER A 29 -5.93 -10.98 -4.36
CA SER A 29 -5.59 -9.75 -5.08
C SER A 29 -5.82 -8.46 -4.28
N ALA A 30 -6.67 -8.47 -3.26
CA ALA A 30 -6.91 -7.32 -2.37
C ALA A 30 -5.79 -7.08 -1.36
N ARG A 31 -4.86 -8.03 -1.20
CA ARG A 31 -3.78 -8.00 -0.20
C ARG A 31 -2.38 -7.84 -0.79
N ILE A 32 -2.30 -7.69 -2.11
CA ILE A 32 -1.03 -7.60 -2.83
C ILE A 32 -0.72 -6.13 -3.08
N ALA A 33 0.39 -5.66 -2.53
CA ALA A 33 0.87 -4.30 -2.64
C ALA A 33 2.02 -4.19 -3.66
N PRO A 34 2.27 -2.99 -4.21
CA PRO A 34 3.49 -2.73 -4.95
C PRO A 34 4.74 -3.07 -4.13
N GLY A 35 5.73 -3.71 -4.75
CA GLY A 35 6.95 -4.22 -4.12
C GLY A 35 6.84 -5.68 -3.66
N ASP A 36 5.63 -6.22 -3.51
CA ASP A 36 5.46 -7.64 -3.18
C ASP A 36 6.02 -8.54 -4.28
N LYS A 37 6.56 -9.68 -3.86
CA LYS A 37 7.03 -10.74 -4.76
C LYS A 37 5.99 -11.84 -4.85
N VAL A 38 5.54 -12.11 -6.06
CA VAL A 38 4.51 -13.11 -6.35
C VAL A 38 4.95 -14.04 -7.48
N ASP A 39 4.45 -15.26 -7.43
CA ASP A 39 4.55 -16.19 -8.54
C ASP A 39 3.24 -16.12 -9.34
N ILE A 40 3.32 -16.21 -10.65
CA ILE A 40 2.14 -16.25 -11.53
C ILE A 40 2.15 -17.53 -12.32
N GLU A 41 1.00 -18.21 -12.35
CA GLU A 41 0.81 -19.49 -13.01
C GLU A 41 -0.32 -19.41 -14.04
N VAL A 42 -0.09 -20.04 -15.18
CA VAL A 42 -1.11 -20.41 -16.14
C VAL A 42 -1.38 -21.90 -15.98
N VAL A 43 -2.62 -22.22 -15.62
CA VAL A 43 -3.04 -23.58 -15.30
C VAL A 43 -4.07 -24.03 -16.34
N PRO A 44 -3.80 -25.08 -17.13
CA PRO A 44 -4.81 -25.65 -18.01
C PRO A 44 -5.90 -26.32 -17.19
N VAL A 45 -7.16 -26.11 -17.55
CA VAL A 45 -8.33 -26.64 -16.84
C VAL A 45 -9.37 -27.20 -17.81
N ILE A 46 -10.26 -28.04 -17.29
CA ILE A 46 -11.43 -28.47 -18.05
C ILE A 46 -12.38 -27.27 -18.21
N PRO A 47 -12.82 -26.92 -19.44
CA PRO A 47 -13.68 -25.78 -19.68
C PRO A 47 -14.93 -25.76 -18.79
N GLY A 48 -15.20 -24.62 -18.17
CA GLY A 48 -16.33 -24.43 -17.25
C GLY A 48 -16.14 -25.03 -15.85
N THR A 49 -14.92 -25.44 -15.50
CA THR A 49 -14.58 -25.98 -14.17
C THR A 49 -13.26 -25.40 -13.67
N GLU A 50 -12.95 -25.64 -12.39
CA GLU A 50 -11.62 -25.38 -11.81
C GLU A 50 -10.74 -26.64 -11.77
N GLN A 51 -11.16 -27.72 -12.44
CA GLN A 51 -10.39 -28.96 -12.45
C GLN A 51 -9.15 -28.80 -13.34
N GLU A 52 -7.98 -28.80 -12.69
CA GLU A 52 -6.68 -28.71 -13.35
C GLU A 52 -6.35 -29.93 -14.19
N ILE A 53 -5.69 -29.68 -15.33
CA ILE A 53 -5.10 -30.68 -16.21
C ILE A 53 -3.59 -30.59 -16.01
N PRO A 54 -2.92 -31.65 -15.51
CA PRO A 54 -1.48 -31.65 -15.35
C PRO A 54 -0.77 -31.35 -16.68
N VAL A 55 0.25 -30.50 -16.66
CA VAL A 55 1.00 -30.12 -17.87
C VAL A 55 1.58 -31.33 -18.60
N GLY A 56 1.97 -32.38 -17.85
CA GLY A 56 2.48 -33.63 -18.41
C GLY A 56 1.44 -34.46 -19.20
N ASP A 57 0.15 -34.19 -19.01
CA ASP A 57 -0.95 -34.87 -19.72
C ASP A 57 -1.35 -34.14 -21.01
N LEU A 58 -0.72 -32.99 -21.29
CA LEU A 58 -0.99 -32.21 -22.50
C LEU A 58 -0.34 -32.83 -23.73
N PRO A 59 -0.89 -32.57 -24.94
CA PRO A 59 -0.30 -33.04 -26.18
C PRO A 59 1.16 -32.60 -26.35
N GLU A 60 1.98 -33.44 -26.98
CA GLU A 60 3.37 -33.13 -27.28
C GLU A 60 3.49 -31.86 -28.13
N GLY A 61 4.48 -31.02 -27.81
CA GLY A 61 4.69 -29.73 -28.47
C GLY A 61 3.77 -28.61 -27.97
N THR A 62 3.00 -28.84 -26.89
CA THR A 62 2.28 -27.77 -26.21
C THR A 62 3.26 -26.75 -25.63
N ALA A 63 3.04 -25.48 -25.94
CA ALA A 63 3.87 -24.36 -25.50
C ALA A 63 3.03 -23.34 -24.71
N PHE A 64 3.67 -22.64 -23.79
CA PHE A 64 3.07 -21.61 -22.96
C PHE A 64 3.79 -20.28 -23.15
N THR A 65 3.07 -19.19 -22.92
CA THR A 65 3.66 -17.87 -22.74
C THR A 65 2.89 -17.13 -21.65
N ILE A 66 3.62 -16.52 -20.72
CA ILE A 66 3.07 -15.61 -19.72
C ILE A 66 3.75 -14.27 -19.89
N GLU A 67 2.96 -13.20 -19.90
CA GLU A 67 3.42 -11.81 -19.91
C GLU A 67 2.76 -11.08 -18.75
N TYR A 68 3.58 -10.35 -18.00
CA TYR A 68 3.13 -9.36 -17.03
C TYR A 68 3.41 -7.97 -17.60
N GLU A 69 2.35 -7.19 -17.78
CA GLU A 69 2.37 -5.86 -18.35
C GLU A 69 1.97 -4.83 -17.29
N VAL A 70 2.70 -3.71 -17.27
CA VAL A 70 2.42 -2.55 -16.42
C VAL A 70 2.44 -1.30 -17.30
N ASP A 71 1.34 -0.56 -17.31
CA ASP A 71 1.15 0.67 -18.10
C ASP A 71 1.55 0.53 -19.58
N GLY A 72 1.22 -0.61 -20.21
CA GLY A 72 1.52 -0.87 -21.62
C GLY A 72 2.90 -1.49 -21.90
N SER A 73 3.72 -1.74 -20.88
CA SER A 73 5.06 -2.30 -21.03
C SER A 73 5.17 -3.68 -20.38
N ILE A 74 5.72 -4.66 -21.11
CA ILE A 74 6.00 -5.99 -20.55
C ILE A 74 7.20 -5.87 -19.61
N VAL A 75 6.98 -6.17 -18.33
CA VAL A 75 7.99 -6.09 -17.28
C VAL A 75 8.54 -7.45 -16.88
N ALA A 76 7.76 -8.52 -17.08
CA ALA A 76 8.20 -9.90 -16.91
C ALA A 76 7.52 -10.80 -17.94
N SER A 77 8.24 -11.84 -18.37
CA SER A 77 7.71 -12.84 -19.29
C SER A 77 8.32 -14.21 -19.05
N SER A 78 7.60 -15.26 -19.44
CA SER A 78 8.07 -16.64 -19.36
C SER A 78 7.50 -17.46 -20.51
N ASP A 79 8.33 -18.33 -21.10
CA ASP A 79 7.92 -19.33 -22.09
C ASP A 79 7.51 -20.67 -21.44
N THR A 80 7.31 -20.66 -20.13
CA THR A 80 6.78 -21.79 -19.36
C THR A 80 5.40 -21.43 -18.80
N ASN A 81 4.73 -22.38 -18.16
CA ASN A 81 3.43 -22.15 -17.55
C ASN A 81 3.52 -21.41 -16.20
N LYS A 82 4.70 -20.90 -15.82
CA LYS A 82 4.94 -20.16 -14.58
C LYS A 82 5.97 -19.05 -14.78
N VAL A 83 5.77 -17.91 -14.11
CA VAL A 83 6.81 -16.90 -13.89
C VAL A 83 6.95 -16.70 -12.40
N THR A 84 8.18 -16.76 -11.89
CA THR A 84 8.47 -16.73 -10.46
C THR A 84 9.05 -15.38 -10.05
N ASP A 85 8.84 -15.01 -8.79
CA ASP A 85 9.48 -13.83 -8.16
C ASP A 85 9.21 -12.52 -8.91
N VAL A 86 7.99 -12.38 -9.46
CA VAL A 86 7.55 -11.16 -10.13
C VAL A 86 7.29 -10.10 -9.07
N GLU A 87 7.96 -8.96 -9.24
CA GLU A 87 7.68 -7.78 -8.42
C GLU A 87 6.41 -7.11 -8.90
N VAL A 88 5.46 -6.92 -7.99
CA VAL A 88 4.26 -6.16 -8.28
C VAL A 88 4.63 -4.69 -8.37
N MET A 89 4.34 -4.07 -9.52
CA MET A 89 4.64 -2.66 -9.73
C MET A 89 3.40 -1.79 -9.56
N GLU A 90 3.60 -0.53 -9.19
CA GLU A 90 2.56 0.49 -9.28
C GLU A 90 2.14 0.71 -10.74
N GLY A 91 0.84 0.83 -10.99
CA GLY A 91 0.30 1.14 -12.31
C GLY A 91 -0.89 0.27 -12.70
N SER A 92 -1.41 0.47 -13.91
CA SER A 92 -2.41 -0.41 -14.50
C SER A 92 -1.74 -1.69 -14.94
N SER A 93 -2.09 -2.80 -14.30
CA SER A 93 -1.37 -4.06 -14.46
C SER A 93 -2.24 -5.16 -15.07
N LEU A 94 -1.66 -5.94 -15.99
CA LEU A 94 -2.34 -6.98 -16.76
C LEU A 94 -1.46 -8.24 -16.81
N PHE A 95 -2.05 -9.39 -16.55
CA PHE A 95 -1.46 -10.68 -16.91
C PHE A 95 -2.09 -11.19 -18.19
N ARG A 96 -1.23 -11.58 -19.13
CA ARG A 96 -1.61 -12.30 -20.33
C ARG A 96 -0.97 -13.68 -20.30
N GLY A 97 -1.81 -14.71 -20.29
CA GLY A 97 -1.41 -16.10 -20.39
C GLY A 97 -1.84 -16.67 -21.73
N SER A 98 -0.99 -17.47 -22.37
CA SER A 98 -1.36 -18.21 -23.57
C SER A 98 -0.83 -19.63 -23.56
N MET A 99 -1.56 -20.50 -24.26
CA MET A 99 -1.18 -21.87 -24.52
C MET A 99 -1.42 -22.18 -26.00
N THR A 100 -0.41 -22.75 -26.65
CA THR A 100 -0.48 -23.18 -28.04
C THR A 100 -0.36 -24.70 -28.10
N ILE A 101 -1.37 -25.35 -28.67
CA ILE A 101 -1.37 -26.79 -28.94
C ILE A 101 -1.25 -26.98 -30.45
N PRO A 102 -0.30 -27.80 -30.95
CA PRO A 102 -0.16 -28.04 -32.38
C PRO A 102 -1.46 -28.48 -33.04
N GLY A 103 -1.86 -27.79 -34.12
CA GLY A 103 -3.08 -28.06 -34.88
C GLY A 103 -4.36 -27.37 -34.36
N TYR A 104 -4.27 -26.63 -33.26
CA TYR A 104 -5.38 -25.86 -32.68
C TYR A 104 -5.11 -24.36 -32.73
N ALA A 105 -6.18 -23.57 -32.55
CA ALA A 105 -6.02 -22.15 -32.26
C ALA A 105 -5.32 -21.97 -30.90
N PRO A 106 -4.44 -20.95 -30.75
CA PRO A 106 -3.91 -20.56 -29.45
C PRO A 106 -5.04 -20.17 -28.51
N ILE A 107 -4.93 -20.58 -27.25
CA ILE A 107 -5.81 -20.13 -26.18
C ILE A 107 -5.11 -18.96 -25.51
N ILE A 108 -5.78 -17.82 -25.40
CA ILE A 108 -5.25 -16.62 -24.76
C ILE A 108 -6.25 -16.19 -23.68
N ARG A 109 -5.73 -15.83 -22.51
CA ARG A 109 -6.48 -15.24 -21.41
C ARG A 109 -5.76 -14.01 -20.91
N GLU A 110 -6.56 -13.03 -20.52
CA GLU A 110 -6.10 -11.77 -19.94
C GLU A 110 -6.87 -11.54 -18.64
N THR A 111 -6.17 -11.12 -17.59
CA THR A 111 -6.77 -10.72 -16.32
C THR A 111 -6.05 -9.50 -15.80
N ALA A 112 -6.80 -8.59 -15.16
CA ALA A 112 -6.19 -7.56 -14.35
C ALA A 112 -5.31 -8.24 -13.31
N ALA A 113 -4.04 -7.84 -13.24
CA ALA A 113 -3.05 -8.51 -12.43
C ALA A 113 -3.25 -8.15 -10.96
N PHE A 114 -3.14 -6.86 -10.65
CA PHE A 114 -3.35 -6.29 -9.33
C PHE A 114 -3.98 -4.91 -9.47
N THR A 115 -4.86 -4.56 -8.54
CA THR A 115 -5.20 -3.15 -8.34
C THR A 115 -4.26 -2.66 -7.26
N ALA A 116 -3.16 -1.99 -7.65
CA ALA A 116 -2.23 -1.41 -6.69
C ALA A 116 -3.00 -0.57 -5.68
N VAL A 117 -2.93 -0.96 -4.41
CA VAL A 117 -3.58 -0.23 -3.32
C VAL A 117 -2.81 1.07 -3.13
N ARG A 118 -3.46 2.21 -3.38
CA ARG A 118 -2.85 3.53 -3.21
C ARG A 118 -3.15 4.07 -1.82
N TYR A 119 -2.11 4.27 -1.03
CA TYR A 119 -2.24 4.99 0.23
C TYR A 119 -2.02 6.49 0.04
N GLY A 120 -2.78 7.30 0.77
CA GLY A 120 -2.66 8.76 0.77
C GLY A 120 -2.75 9.34 2.16
N LEU A 121 -2.23 10.55 2.35
CA LEU A 121 -2.30 11.29 3.60
C LEU A 121 -2.99 12.63 3.36
N ILE A 122 -4.08 12.87 4.07
CA ILE A 122 -4.79 14.14 4.10
C ILE A 122 -4.49 14.79 5.43
N ALA A 123 -3.91 16.00 5.41
CA ALA A 123 -3.72 16.82 6.60
C ALA A 123 -4.70 18.00 6.58
N GLU A 124 -5.54 18.08 7.60
CA GLU A 124 -6.39 19.25 7.86
C GLU A 124 -5.65 20.16 8.84
N ILE A 125 -4.98 21.18 8.30
CA ILE A 125 -4.28 22.20 9.07
C ILE A 125 -5.25 23.35 9.34
N PRO A 126 -5.45 23.78 10.60
CA PRO A 126 -6.29 24.94 10.91
C PRO A 126 -5.79 26.20 10.17
N GLU A 127 -6.72 27.02 9.67
CA GLU A 127 -6.37 28.27 8.97
C GLU A 127 -5.64 29.28 9.88
N ASP A 128 -5.97 29.27 11.17
CA ASP A 128 -5.29 30.05 12.18
C ASP A 128 -4.10 29.26 12.75
N PRO A 129 -2.96 29.93 13.04
CA PRO A 129 -1.84 29.28 13.70
C PRO A 129 -2.31 28.62 15.00
N VAL A 130 -2.01 27.33 15.16
CA VAL A 130 -2.41 26.59 16.35
C VAL A 130 -1.59 27.05 17.53
N ILE A 131 -2.15 27.97 18.33
CA ILE A 131 -1.48 28.49 19.51
C ILE A 131 -1.68 27.54 20.69
N TYR A 132 -0.64 26.79 21.01
CA TYR A 132 -0.62 25.95 22.20
C TYR A 132 -0.19 26.74 23.43
N ARG A 133 -1.11 26.92 24.39
CA ARG A 133 -0.73 27.35 25.74
C ARG A 133 -0.24 26.15 26.54
N ARG A 134 0.92 26.28 27.18
CA ARG A 134 1.50 25.20 27.99
C ARG A 134 0.60 24.73 29.14
N THR A 135 -0.22 25.62 29.68
CA THR A 135 -1.25 25.32 30.69
C THR A 135 -2.42 24.49 30.14
N SER A 136 -2.56 24.41 28.82
CA SER A 136 -3.56 23.61 28.12
C SER A 136 -3.04 22.24 27.70
N PHE A 137 -1.72 22.01 27.67
CA PHE A 137 -1.17 20.67 27.42
C PHE A 137 -1.72 19.68 28.45
N GLY A 138 -2.10 18.48 28.01
CA GLY A 138 -2.67 17.45 28.88
C GLY A 138 -4.11 17.68 29.34
N LYS A 139 -4.79 18.74 28.89
CA LYS A 139 -6.26 18.77 28.91
C LYS A 139 -6.73 17.96 27.70
N THR A 140 -7.45 16.88 27.97
CA THR A 140 -7.96 15.90 27.00
C THR A 140 -8.98 16.45 26.00
N ASP A 141 -9.26 17.75 26.01
CA ASP A 141 -10.23 18.34 25.11
C ASP A 141 -9.59 18.63 23.76
N VAL A 142 -9.91 17.74 22.82
CA VAL A 142 -9.54 17.72 21.40
C VAL A 142 -10.04 18.96 20.63
N ASN A 143 -10.81 19.84 21.28
CA ASN A 143 -11.45 20.98 20.63
C ASN A 143 -10.47 22.14 20.41
N GLY A 144 -9.96 22.22 19.18
CA GLY A 144 -9.48 23.46 18.55
C GLY A 144 -7.99 23.55 18.28
N ASN A 145 -7.17 22.70 18.91
CA ASN A 145 -5.72 22.77 18.82
C ASN A 145 -5.08 21.41 18.53
N SER A 146 -5.49 20.71 17.48
CA SER A 146 -4.80 19.48 17.05
C SER A 146 -4.63 19.52 15.54
N ILE A 147 -3.52 19.01 15.03
CA ILE A 147 -3.39 18.75 13.60
C ILE A 147 -4.09 17.43 13.35
N VAL A 148 -5.05 17.44 12.41
CA VAL A 148 -5.86 16.28 12.09
C VAL A 148 -5.32 15.66 10.81
N PHE A 149 -5.09 14.36 10.84
CA PHE A 149 -4.70 13.57 9.67
C PHE A 149 -5.76 12.51 9.38
N ARG A 150 -5.89 12.17 8.10
CA ARG A 150 -6.61 10.98 7.63
C ARG A 150 -5.73 10.23 6.65
N ILE A 151 -5.69 8.91 6.79
CA ILE A 151 -5.04 8.03 5.82
C ILE A 151 -6.12 7.51 4.88
N THR A 152 -5.85 7.56 3.58
CA THR A 152 -6.76 7.04 2.56
C THR A 152 -6.18 5.79 1.93
N ARG A 153 -7.05 4.86 1.54
CA ARG A 153 -6.77 3.71 0.70
C ARG A 153 -7.65 3.80 -0.54
N ASN A 154 -7.04 3.89 -1.72
CA ASN A 154 -7.73 4.12 -2.99
C ASN A 154 -8.69 5.31 -2.92
N ASP A 155 -8.20 6.44 -2.41
CA ASP A 155 -8.94 7.70 -2.20
C ASP A 155 -10.10 7.62 -1.17
N GLN A 156 -10.26 6.50 -0.45
CA GLN A 156 -11.24 6.36 0.63
C GLN A 156 -10.56 6.42 1.99
N VAL A 157 -11.11 7.20 2.93
CA VAL A 157 -10.60 7.28 4.31
C VAL A 157 -10.66 5.90 4.96
N MET A 158 -9.53 5.45 5.51
CA MET A 158 -9.40 4.20 6.24
C MET A 158 -9.95 4.35 7.66
N THR A 159 -10.66 3.35 8.17
CA THR A 159 -10.98 3.28 9.60
C THR A 159 -9.77 2.81 10.41
N LYS A 160 -9.83 2.92 11.75
CA LYS A 160 -8.77 2.37 12.61
C LYS A 160 -8.57 0.87 12.39
N LYS A 161 -9.67 0.11 12.26
CA LYS A 161 -9.61 -1.33 11.99
C LYS A 161 -8.97 -1.64 10.64
N ASP A 162 -9.22 -0.81 9.63
CA ASP A 162 -8.57 -0.95 8.33
C ASP A 162 -7.05 -0.74 8.43
N MET A 163 -6.63 0.28 9.18
CA MET A 163 -5.21 0.54 9.43
C MET A 163 -4.54 -0.61 10.20
N GLU A 164 -5.22 -1.17 11.21
CA GLU A 164 -4.72 -2.34 11.96
C GLU A 164 -4.58 -3.60 11.09
N ASN A 165 -5.51 -3.83 10.16
CA ASN A 165 -5.46 -4.99 9.26
C ASN A 165 -4.33 -4.88 8.22
N ASP A 166 -4.03 -3.65 7.78
CA ASP A 166 -3.01 -3.36 6.79
C ASP A 166 -1.64 -3.02 7.42
N ASP A 167 -1.54 -3.09 8.76
CA ASP A 167 -0.36 -2.71 9.57
C ASP A 167 0.18 -1.30 9.27
N ILE A 168 -0.74 -0.34 9.14
CA ILE A 168 -0.44 1.06 8.83
C ILE A 168 -0.51 1.91 10.08
N SER A 169 0.53 2.71 10.31
CA SER A 169 0.56 3.68 11.40
C SER A 169 1.12 5.02 10.96
N LEU A 170 0.64 6.10 11.60
CA LEU A 170 1.27 7.40 11.53
C LEU A 170 2.32 7.48 12.64
N GLN A 171 3.54 7.92 12.32
CA GLN A 171 4.60 8.12 13.30
C GLN A 171 5.18 9.54 13.20
N VAL A 172 5.60 10.07 14.36
CA VAL A 172 6.37 11.32 14.42
C VAL A 172 7.84 10.96 14.26
N THR A 173 8.47 11.39 13.16
CA THR A 173 9.86 11.04 12.84
C THR A 173 10.84 12.11 13.28
N ASP A 174 10.41 13.38 13.27
CA ASP A 174 11.22 14.49 13.75
C ASP A 174 10.35 15.52 14.47
N LEU A 175 10.93 16.11 15.51
CA LEU A 175 10.33 17.14 16.31
C LEU A 175 11.41 18.15 16.71
N SER A 176 11.30 19.37 16.19
CA SER A 176 12.24 20.45 16.47
C SER A 176 11.53 21.75 16.84
N VAL A 177 12.27 22.64 17.50
CA VAL A 177 11.77 23.96 17.93
C VAL A 177 12.76 25.03 17.49
N ASP A 178 12.30 25.97 16.68
CA ASP A 178 13.06 27.18 16.35
C ASP A 178 12.88 28.23 17.45
N ASN A 179 13.97 28.53 18.15
CA ASN A 179 14.00 29.48 19.26
C ASN A 179 14.75 30.77 18.92
N SER A 180 15.04 31.02 17.64
CA SER A 180 15.78 32.19 17.17
C SER A 180 15.15 33.52 17.61
N ASN A 181 13.83 33.54 17.82
CA ASN A 181 13.06 34.72 18.23
C ASN A 181 12.82 34.83 19.76
N VAL A 182 13.31 33.88 20.57
CA VAL A 182 13.06 33.85 22.02
C VAL A 182 14.22 34.48 22.79
N THR A 183 13.99 35.64 23.41
CA THR A 183 15.01 36.34 24.22
C THR A 183 14.78 36.20 25.73
N GLY A 184 15.85 35.93 26.51
CA GLY A 184 15.84 35.94 27.98
C GLY A 184 16.18 34.60 28.65
N PHE A 185 17.00 34.64 29.71
CA PHE A 185 17.53 33.44 30.40
C PHE A 185 16.45 32.51 30.98
N LEU A 186 15.34 33.06 31.47
CA LEU A 186 14.22 32.25 31.96
C LEU A 186 13.40 31.61 30.82
N ASN A 187 13.38 32.25 29.64
CA ASN A 187 12.65 31.78 28.47
C ASN A 187 13.39 30.62 27.78
N SER A 188 14.72 30.57 27.85
CA SER A 188 15.52 29.47 27.25
C SER A 188 15.37 28.12 27.95
N PHE A 189 15.04 28.08 29.25
CA PHE A 189 14.80 26.79 29.96
C PHE A 189 13.49 26.11 29.54
N GLY A 190 12.57 26.86 28.95
CA GLY A 190 11.26 26.36 28.51
C GLY A 190 11.23 25.70 27.14
N ASN A 191 12.30 25.89 26.35
CA ASN A 191 12.38 25.63 24.92
C ASN A 191 12.85 24.20 24.58
N THR A 192 12.33 23.22 25.33
CA THR A 192 12.51 21.81 24.99
C THR A 192 11.36 21.39 24.09
N PRO A 193 11.61 20.64 23.01
CA PRO A 193 10.54 20.03 22.21
C PRO A 193 9.52 19.32 23.11
N ALA A 194 8.25 19.65 22.92
CA ALA A 194 7.14 19.03 23.61
C ALA A 194 6.84 17.73 22.89
N ASP A 195 7.11 16.60 23.56
CA ASP A 195 6.81 15.26 23.05
C ASP A 195 5.41 15.23 22.43
N CYS A 196 5.21 14.47 21.36
CA CYS A 196 3.93 14.47 20.63
C CYS A 196 3.25 13.11 20.80
N ARG A 197 1.94 13.13 21.01
CA ARG A 197 1.10 11.94 21.11
C ARG A 197 0.21 11.85 19.89
N ILE A 198 0.11 10.65 19.36
CA ILE A 198 -0.83 10.31 18.30
C ILE A 198 -2.02 9.61 18.96
N ARG A 199 -3.23 10.07 18.64
CA ARG A 199 -4.48 9.41 19.01
C ARG A 199 -5.25 9.08 17.73
N VAL A 200 -5.63 7.82 17.57
CA VAL A 200 -6.44 7.35 16.43
C VAL A 200 -7.84 7.03 16.94
N GLU A 201 -8.85 7.67 16.38
CA GLU A 201 -10.26 7.35 16.64
C GLU A 201 -10.74 6.19 15.77
N GLU A 202 -11.85 5.57 16.14
CA GLU A 202 -12.44 4.42 15.42
C GLU A 202 -12.78 4.75 13.95
N ASP A 203 -13.15 6.00 13.66
CA ASP A 203 -13.45 6.47 12.30
C ASP A 203 -12.19 6.72 11.45
N GLY A 204 -11.00 6.48 11.99
CA GLY A 204 -9.72 6.70 11.32
C GLY A 204 -9.18 8.12 11.39
N THR A 205 -9.85 9.02 12.13
CA THR A 205 -9.33 10.36 12.38
C THR A 205 -8.12 10.28 13.32
N ILE A 206 -6.99 10.83 12.86
CA ILE A 206 -5.74 10.81 13.61
C ILE A 206 -5.45 12.22 14.14
N TYR A 207 -5.30 12.34 15.46
CA TYR A 207 -4.95 13.57 16.13
C TYR A 207 -3.49 13.55 16.54
N LEU A 208 -2.73 14.52 16.06
CA LEU A 208 -1.40 14.83 16.56
C LEU A 208 -1.51 15.89 17.65
N MET A 209 -1.18 15.49 18.89
CA MET A 209 -1.34 16.31 20.08
C MET A 209 0.00 16.52 20.77
N PRO A 210 0.46 17.77 20.97
CA PRO A 210 1.61 18.02 21.82
C PRO A 210 1.32 17.65 23.28
N ALA A 211 2.22 16.89 23.88
CA ALA A 211 2.22 16.44 25.26
C ALA A 211 2.98 17.41 26.16
N ARG A 212 2.76 17.29 27.47
CA ARG A 212 3.48 18.10 28.46
C ARG A 212 4.98 17.72 28.44
N PRO A 213 5.90 18.69 28.31
CA PRO A 213 7.32 18.40 28.44
C PRO A 213 7.62 17.91 29.87
N THR A 214 8.32 16.79 29.97
CA THR A 214 8.58 16.06 31.22
C THR A 214 9.44 16.83 32.23
N VAL A 215 10.13 17.89 31.78
CA VAL A 215 11.25 18.52 32.52
C VAL A 215 10.82 19.70 33.40
N LEU A 216 9.58 20.21 33.31
CA LEU A 216 9.19 21.48 33.95
C LEU A 216 8.03 21.32 34.94
N ALA A 217 8.37 20.84 36.13
CA ALA A 217 7.49 20.89 37.32
C ALA A 217 7.58 22.23 38.09
N LEU A 218 8.41 23.19 37.66
CA LEU A 218 8.83 24.31 38.53
C LEU A 218 8.29 25.71 38.19
N ALA A 219 7.72 25.98 37.02
CA ALA A 219 7.07 27.27 36.76
C ALA A 219 6.17 27.24 35.50
N PRO A 220 4.85 27.02 35.61
CA PRO A 220 3.95 26.93 34.47
C PRO A 220 3.52 28.28 33.83
N PHE A 221 4.01 29.43 34.32
CA PHE A 221 3.30 30.70 34.12
C PHE A 221 3.94 31.77 33.21
N LEU A 222 5.20 31.66 32.77
CA LEU A 222 5.84 32.71 31.95
C LEU A 222 6.94 32.12 31.06
N ILE A 223 6.60 31.67 29.85
CA ILE A 223 7.59 31.26 28.83
C ILE A 223 6.97 31.53 27.45
N ASP A 224 7.59 32.40 26.66
CA ASP A 224 7.30 32.52 25.22
C ASP A 224 7.90 31.32 24.48
N CYS A 225 7.09 30.69 23.63
CA CYS A 225 7.48 29.50 22.89
C CYS A 225 7.95 29.86 21.48
N GLY A 226 9.00 29.19 21.01
CA GLY A 226 9.41 29.20 19.62
C GLY A 226 8.46 28.43 18.68
N ASP A 227 8.77 28.43 17.39
CA ASP A 227 7.98 27.73 16.38
C ASP A 227 8.33 26.23 16.39
N TYR A 228 7.31 25.37 16.43
CA TYR A 228 7.47 23.91 16.43
C TYR A 228 7.36 23.38 15.01
N HIS A 229 8.35 22.58 14.60
CA HIS A 229 8.32 21.83 13.36
C HIS A 229 8.13 20.35 13.71
N VAL A 230 7.09 19.74 13.13
CA VAL A 230 6.81 18.31 13.28
C VAL A 230 6.83 17.67 11.92
N THR A 231 7.65 16.63 11.76
CA THR A 231 7.65 15.77 10.58
C THR A 231 6.93 14.48 10.92
N VAL A 232 5.94 14.11 10.12
CA VAL A 232 5.20 12.86 10.26
C VAL A 232 5.38 12.00 9.02
N ALA A 233 5.48 10.68 9.21
CA ALA A 233 5.54 9.70 8.15
C ALA A 233 4.42 8.67 8.33
N VAL A 234 3.90 8.16 7.22
CA VAL A 234 3.05 6.98 7.20
C VAL A 234 3.98 5.79 7.01
N ASN A 235 4.03 4.92 8.02
CA ASN A 235 4.78 3.69 7.94
C ASN A 235 3.81 2.55 7.63
N GLN A 236 4.19 1.78 6.62
CA GLN A 236 3.68 0.44 6.36
C GLN A 236 4.88 -0.46 6.69
N ASP A 237 4.74 -1.30 7.71
CA ASP A 237 5.83 -2.05 8.35
C ASP A 237 6.84 -1.21 9.18
N GLU A 238 7.06 -1.59 10.44
CA GLU A 238 8.04 -0.98 11.38
C GLU A 238 9.52 -1.17 10.97
N THR A 239 9.83 -1.61 9.74
CA THR A 239 11.18 -2.01 9.32
C THR A 239 11.88 -1.08 8.33
N LEU A 240 11.26 0.00 7.86
CA LEU A 240 11.92 0.95 6.95
C LEU A 240 12.15 2.30 7.63
N THR A 241 13.31 2.40 8.27
CA THR A 241 13.97 3.68 8.55
C THR A 241 14.49 4.23 7.23
N GLY A 242 13.96 5.39 6.82
CA GLY A 242 14.49 6.22 5.73
C GLY A 242 14.81 7.60 6.25
#